data_AF-A0A6B2S2W8-F1
#
_entry.id   AF-A0A6B2S2W8-F1
#
_cell.length_a   1.000
_cell.length_b   1.000
_cell.length_c   1.000
_cell.angle_alpha   90.00
_cell.angle_beta   90.00
_cell.angle_gamma   90.00
#
_symmetry.space_group_name_H-M   'P 1'
#
loop_
_entity.id
_entity.type
_entity.pdbx_description
1 polymer ?
#
loop_
_entity_poly.entity_id
_entity_poly.type
_entity_poly.pdbx_seq_one_letter_code
_entity_poly.pdbx_strand_id
1 'polypeptide(L)'
;MDQQSWRLRLHAELPGGEPGDVLGAGVLLGQDLVLTCAHVVPGPAVPVRVEFPVLTGESKGVSRSARVIDGHWVERYGRDEGDLALLRLTEPAPVASTAVLHRDPVPYDTRVTVDGFPRNRSGGLWVDAVLKGPGGHGDEWVQINPVDFHERNPRGFSGAGVSEAGTGRLLGIMVAVYDTPADRSPFFHFYMIPAATIAGHLPLVAEHHMTGPRVIPPRLSVAPGDQRTGRPLGLQQTLTCWLNAEADSWDIETVFLREGDEEADVALRTTLSLADRERSPGLSTTASSRPGGPAVPRRGSISLAVAAAGRSRDELAQDLDPEPPRRLTS
;
A
#
# COMPACT_ATOMS: atom_id res chain seq x y z
N MET A 1 14.64 -5.14 21.63
CA MET A 1 13.21 -5.30 21.28
C MET A 1 13.17 -5.73 19.83
N ASP A 2 12.62 -6.91 19.55
CA ASP A 2 12.66 -7.55 18.24
C ASP A 2 11.75 -6.80 17.25
N GLN A 3 12.33 -5.80 16.57
CA GLN A 3 11.63 -4.85 15.69
C GLN A 3 10.95 -5.49 14.46
N GLN A 4 11.10 -6.81 14.27
CA GLN A 4 10.60 -7.54 13.11
C GLN A 4 9.99 -8.91 13.46
N SER A 5 9.48 -9.07 14.69
CA SER A 5 8.76 -10.29 15.11
C SER A 5 7.37 -10.42 14.46
N TRP A 6 6.90 -9.38 13.78
CA TRP A 6 5.67 -9.35 13.00
C TRP A 6 5.75 -10.05 11.65
N ARG A 7 6.92 -10.52 11.24
CA ARG A 7 7.13 -11.21 9.95
C ARG A 7 6.55 -12.61 10.00
N LEU A 8 5.80 -12.98 8.96
CA LEU A 8 5.10 -14.27 8.91
C LEU A 8 5.42 -15.02 7.62
N ARG A 9 5.49 -16.34 7.72
CA ARG A 9 5.53 -17.23 6.57
C ARG A 9 4.22 -17.99 6.46
N LEU A 10 3.61 -17.98 5.28
CA LEU A 10 2.33 -18.62 5.01
C LEU A 10 2.54 -19.93 4.27
N HIS A 11 1.85 -20.97 4.73
CA HIS A 11 1.88 -22.31 4.19
C HIS A 11 0.47 -22.78 3.85
N ALA A 12 0.38 -23.69 2.87
CA ALA A 12 -0.83 -24.48 2.70
C ALA A 12 -1.12 -25.26 4.00
N GLU A 13 -2.39 -25.34 4.40
CA GLU A 13 -2.79 -26.21 5.49
C GLU A 13 -3.09 -27.62 4.94
N LEU A 14 -2.33 -28.62 5.40
CA LEU A 14 -2.55 -30.01 5.04
C LEU A 14 -3.64 -30.64 5.94
N PRO A 15 -4.28 -31.75 5.51
CA PRO A 15 -5.16 -32.52 6.38
C PRO A 15 -4.45 -32.87 7.70
N GLY A 16 -5.06 -32.53 8.83
CA GLY A 16 -4.46 -32.67 10.16
C GLY A 16 -3.86 -31.38 10.74
N GLY A 17 -3.84 -30.28 9.98
CA GLY A 17 -3.41 -28.96 10.48
C GLY A 17 -1.90 -28.69 10.38
N GLU A 18 -1.16 -29.57 9.72
CA GLU A 18 0.28 -29.43 9.51
C GLU A 18 0.60 -28.44 8.37
N PRO A 19 1.72 -27.69 8.46
CA PRO A 19 2.15 -26.80 7.40
C PRO A 19 2.65 -27.59 6.18
N GLY A 20 2.11 -27.27 5.01
CA GLY A 20 2.56 -27.78 3.72
C GLY A 20 3.53 -26.83 3.02
N ASP A 21 3.42 -26.76 1.70
CA ASP A 21 4.23 -25.88 0.86
C ASP A 21 4.12 -24.41 1.26
N VAL A 22 5.25 -23.70 1.19
CA VAL A 22 5.29 -22.23 1.34
C VAL A 22 4.51 -21.59 0.20
N LEU A 23 3.52 -20.78 0.57
CA LEU A 23 2.67 -20.00 -0.32
C LEU A 23 3.23 -18.58 -0.51
N GLY A 24 3.72 -17.97 0.57
CA GLY A 24 4.14 -16.58 0.57
C GLY A 24 4.53 -16.08 1.96
N ALA A 25 4.53 -14.76 2.12
CA ALA A 25 4.82 -14.05 3.35
C ALA A 25 3.59 -13.26 3.83
N GLY A 26 3.69 -12.71 5.04
CA GLY A 26 2.65 -11.87 5.61
C GLY A 26 3.18 -10.97 6.72
N VAL A 27 2.32 -10.03 7.10
CA VAL A 27 2.57 -9.08 8.18
C VAL A 27 1.52 -9.29 9.27
N LEU A 28 1.99 -9.50 10.51
CA LEU A 28 1.14 -9.56 11.69
C LEU A 28 0.72 -8.15 12.13
N LEU A 29 -0.58 -7.88 12.17
CA LEU A 29 -1.18 -6.66 12.67
C LEU A 29 -1.99 -6.98 13.95
N GLY A 30 -1.68 -6.32 15.05
CA GLY A 30 -2.23 -6.74 16.35
C GLY A 30 -1.89 -8.20 16.65
N GLN A 31 -2.65 -8.83 17.56
CA GLN A 31 -2.31 -10.19 18.01
C GLN A 31 -2.87 -11.30 17.12
N ASP A 32 -3.77 -11.00 16.19
CA ASP A 32 -4.50 -12.04 15.47
C ASP A 32 -4.80 -11.72 14.00
N LEU A 33 -4.40 -10.57 13.47
CA LEU A 33 -4.63 -10.23 12.07
C LEU A 33 -3.38 -10.44 11.22
N VAL A 34 -3.54 -11.06 10.07
CA VAL A 34 -2.47 -11.32 9.11
C VAL A 34 -2.81 -10.63 7.79
N LEU A 35 -2.00 -9.65 7.40
CA LEU A 35 -2.08 -8.99 6.11
C LEU A 35 -1.16 -9.69 5.11
N THR A 36 -1.69 -10.04 3.94
CA THR A 36 -0.93 -10.64 2.84
C THR A 36 -1.57 -10.31 1.49
N CYS A 37 -0.99 -10.81 0.39
CA CYS A 37 -1.58 -10.71 -0.94
C CYS A 37 -2.68 -11.75 -1.12
N ALA A 38 -3.76 -11.41 -1.84
CA ALA A 38 -4.87 -12.34 -2.08
C ALA A 38 -4.40 -13.59 -2.83
N HIS A 39 -3.53 -13.45 -3.84
CA HIS A 39 -3.02 -14.58 -4.62
C HIS A 39 -2.13 -15.56 -3.83
N VAL A 40 -1.66 -15.17 -2.63
CA VAL A 40 -0.92 -16.08 -1.73
C VAL A 40 -1.87 -17.10 -1.12
N VAL A 41 -3.13 -16.73 -0.90
CA VAL A 41 -4.14 -17.60 -0.29
C VAL A 41 -4.83 -18.42 -1.39
N PRO A 42 -5.02 -19.75 -1.22
CA PRO A 42 -5.61 -20.59 -2.29
C PRO A 42 -7.08 -20.31 -2.60
N GLY A 43 -7.84 -19.80 -1.62
CA GLY A 43 -9.25 -19.43 -1.75
C GLY A 43 -9.83 -18.89 -0.43
N PRO A 44 -10.90 -18.09 -0.44
CA PRO A 44 -11.40 -17.37 0.75
C PRO A 44 -11.89 -18.29 1.87
N ALA A 45 -12.36 -19.47 1.51
CA ALA A 45 -12.79 -20.49 2.46
C ALA A 45 -11.65 -21.46 2.87
N VAL A 46 -10.45 -21.32 2.30
CA VAL A 46 -9.35 -22.27 2.50
C VAL A 46 -8.44 -21.75 3.63
N PRO A 47 -8.26 -22.51 4.73
CA PRO A 47 -7.35 -22.12 5.78
C PRO A 47 -5.89 -22.23 5.34
N VAL A 48 -5.03 -21.42 5.94
CA VAL A 48 -3.58 -21.46 5.78
C VAL A 48 -2.90 -21.63 7.13
N ARG A 49 -1.68 -22.16 7.12
CA ARG A 49 -0.81 -22.20 8.30
C ARG A 49 0.14 -21.03 8.30
N VAL A 50 0.23 -20.35 9.44
CA VAL A 50 1.09 -19.20 9.68
C VAL A 50 2.21 -19.62 10.61
N GLU A 51 3.43 -19.64 10.09
CA GLU A 51 4.67 -19.83 10.85
C GLU A 51 5.24 -18.46 11.27
N PHE A 52 5.85 -18.42 12.46
CA PHE A 52 6.49 -17.23 13.04
C PHE A 52 8.02 -17.42 13.04
N PRO A 53 8.76 -16.97 12.01
CA PRO A 53 10.18 -17.32 11.83
C PRO A 53 11.11 -16.77 12.90
N VAL A 54 10.66 -15.77 13.67
CA VAL A 54 11.42 -15.21 14.80
C VAL A 54 11.49 -16.16 16.01
N LEU A 55 10.58 -17.13 16.10
CA LEU A 55 10.54 -18.04 17.23
C LEU A 55 11.71 -19.02 17.21
N THR A 56 12.38 -19.11 18.34
CA THR A 56 13.55 -19.98 18.56
C THR A 56 13.34 -20.86 19.79
N GLY A 57 14.25 -21.82 20.02
CA GLY A 57 14.17 -22.73 21.16
C GLY A 57 12.94 -23.64 21.11
N GLU A 58 12.26 -23.81 22.24
CA GLU A 58 11.09 -24.68 22.39
C GLU A 58 9.88 -24.21 21.58
N SER A 59 9.78 -22.92 21.28
CA SER A 59 8.71 -22.34 20.46
C SER A 59 9.01 -22.40 18.95
N LYS A 60 10.16 -22.94 18.54
CA LYS A 60 10.53 -23.03 17.13
C LYS A 60 9.55 -23.93 16.37
N GLY A 61 9.07 -23.45 15.22
CA GLY A 61 8.14 -24.19 14.38
C GLY A 61 6.68 -24.13 14.83
N VAL A 62 6.39 -23.41 15.93
CA VAL A 62 5.02 -23.11 16.31
C VAL A 62 4.33 -22.36 15.16
N SER A 63 3.15 -22.85 14.78
CA SER A 63 2.31 -22.22 13.76
C SER A 63 0.87 -22.09 14.25
N ARG A 64 0.09 -21.25 13.57
CA ARG A 64 -1.35 -21.04 13.81
C ARG A 64 -2.13 -21.22 12.52
N SER A 65 -3.36 -21.72 12.62
CA SER A 65 -4.28 -21.69 11.49
C SER A 65 -4.81 -20.28 11.32
N ALA A 66 -5.05 -19.87 10.09
CA ALA A 66 -5.63 -18.57 9.77
C ALA A 66 -6.64 -18.71 8.64
N ARG A 67 -7.68 -17.88 8.68
CA ARG A 67 -8.72 -17.82 7.64
C ARG A 67 -8.99 -16.40 7.24
N VAL A 68 -9.32 -16.18 5.98
CA VAL A 68 -9.69 -14.85 5.49
C VAL A 68 -10.95 -14.37 6.20
N ILE A 69 -10.95 -13.12 6.64
CA ILE A 69 -12.11 -12.49 7.26
C ILE A 69 -13.12 -12.20 6.15
N ASP A 70 -14.40 -12.50 6.40
CA ASP A 70 -15.48 -12.23 5.45
C ASP A 70 -15.45 -10.77 4.97
N GLY A 71 -15.54 -10.57 3.65
CA GLY A 71 -15.47 -9.25 3.02
C GLY A 71 -14.07 -8.63 2.95
N HIS A 72 -13.02 -9.31 3.43
CA HIS A 72 -11.63 -8.80 3.43
C HIS A 72 -10.71 -9.62 2.50
N TRP A 73 -11.30 -10.20 1.45
CA TRP A 73 -10.59 -10.71 0.29
C TRP A 73 -10.81 -9.74 -0.87
N VAL A 74 -9.76 -9.04 -1.27
CA VAL A 74 -9.78 -8.16 -2.45
C VAL A 74 -9.01 -8.88 -3.54
N GLU A 75 -9.76 -9.49 -4.46
CA GLU A 75 -9.16 -10.15 -5.62
C GLU A 75 -8.34 -9.17 -6.44
N ARG A 76 -7.33 -9.70 -7.14
CA ARG A 76 -6.67 -8.95 -8.19
C ARG A 76 -7.67 -8.73 -9.32
N TYR A 77 -8.23 -7.52 -9.44
CA TYR A 77 -9.17 -7.21 -10.52
C TYR A 77 -8.39 -7.01 -11.82
N GLY A 78 -8.40 -8.02 -12.69
CA GLY A 78 -7.75 -7.94 -14.00
C GLY A 78 -6.27 -7.50 -13.89
N ARG A 79 -5.99 -6.28 -14.37
CA ARG A 79 -4.65 -5.71 -14.50
C ARG A 79 -4.24 -4.96 -13.20
N ASP A 80 -3.71 -5.65 -12.19
CA ASP A 80 -2.96 -5.03 -11.06
C ASP A 80 -3.71 -4.10 -10.07
N GLU A 81 -5.04 -4.19 -9.95
CA GLU A 81 -5.79 -3.51 -8.87
C GLU A 81 -6.03 -4.47 -7.70
N GLY A 82 -6.01 -3.97 -6.47
CA GLY A 82 -6.27 -4.78 -5.27
C GLY A 82 -5.16 -5.79 -4.93
N ASP A 83 -5.50 -7.08 -4.88
CA ASP A 83 -4.64 -8.21 -4.45
C ASP A 83 -4.29 -8.21 -2.94
N LEU A 84 -5.30 -8.03 -2.08
CA LEU A 84 -5.14 -7.98 -0.63
C LEU A 84 -6.01 -9.03 0.06
N ALA A 85 -5.47 -9.67 1.09
CA ALA A 85 -6.23 -10.51 2.01
C ALA A 85 -5.89 -10.18 3.45
N LEU A 86 -6.93 -10.03 4.28
CA LEU A 86 -6.80 -9.96 5.72
C LEU A 86 -7.34 -11.24 6.36
N LEU A 87 -6.46 -11.96 7.05
CA LEU A 87 -6.79 -13.20 7.72
C LEU A 87 -6.84 -12.99 9.22
N ARG A 88 -7.64 -13.82 9.90
CA ARG A 88 -7.66 -13.94 11.35
C ARG A 88 -7.03 -15.26 11.76
N LEU A 89 -6.08 -15.20 12.69
CA LEU A 89 -5.52 -16.36 13.37
C LEU A 89 -6.59 -17.00 14.26
N THR A 90 -6.59 -18.34 14.35
CA THR A 90 -7.49 -19.06 15.27
C THR A 90 -7.11 -18.88 16.73
N GLU A 91 -5.85 -18.54 17.01
CA GLU A 91 -5.34 -18.21 18.35
C GLU A 91 -4.38 -17.02 18.25
N PRO A 92 -4.20 -16.25 19.32
CA PRO A 92 -3.24 -15.15 19.35
C PRO A 92 -1.83 -15.58 18.94
N ALA A 93 -1.15 -14.69 18.24
CA ALA A 93 0.22 -14.86 17.82
C ALA A 93 1.13 -14.98 19.04
N PRO A 94 2.01 -15.99 19.10
CA PRO A 94 2.97 -16.20 20.19
C PRO A 94 4.18 -15.25 20.12
N VAL A 95 4.00 -14.00 19.67
CA VAL A 95 5.06 -13.00 19.53
C VAL A 95 4.71 -11.72 20.30
N ALA A 96 5.73 -11.03 20.80
CA ALA A 96 5.54 -9.86 21.67
C ALA A 96 5.26 -8.55 20.91
N SER A 97 5.65 -8.45 19.64
CA SER A 97 5.49 -7.22 18.84
C SER A 97 4.80 -7.50 17.51
N THR A 98 4.02 -6.51 17.08
CA THR A 98 3.13 -6.56 15.92
C THR A 98 3.44 -5.34 15.05
N ALA A 99 3.19 -5.42 13.75
CA ALA A 99 3.43 -4.29 12.87
C ALA A 99 2.33 -3.22 12.98
N VAL A 100 2.71 -2.01 12.63
CA VAL A 100 1.82 -0.88 12.36
C VAL A 100 2.27 -0.30 11.03
N LEU A 101 1.35 -0.18 10.07
CA LEU A 101 1.65 0.42 8.77
C LEU A 101 1.82 1.94 8.93
N HIS A 102 2.65 2.54 8.08
CA HIS A 102 2.88 3.97 8.07
C HIS A 102 2.38 4.58 6.76
N ARG A 103 1.47 5.54 6.85
CA ARG A 103 1.07 6.39 5.73
C ARG A 103 2.19 7.38 5.49
N ASP A 104 2.95 7.14 4.42
CA ASP A 104 3.94 8.08 3.92
C ASP A 104 3.61 8.39 2.46
N PRO A 105 3.63 9.66 2.01
CA PRO A 105 3.83 9.94 0.60
C PRO A 105 5.07 9.23 0.12
N VAL A 106 4.91 8.17 -0.67
CA VAL A 106 6.01 7.33 -1.14
C VAL A 106 6.93 8.16 -2.05
N PRO A 107 8.07 8.68 -1.55
CA PRO A 107 8.93 9.54 -2.35
C PRO A 107 9.67 8.68 -3.38
N TYR A 108 9.96 9.29 -4.52
CA TYR A 108 10.89 8.70 -5.48
C TYR A 108 12.24 8.47 -4.80
N ASP A 109 12.88 7.36 -5.14
CA ASP A 109 14.21 6.95 -4.69
C ASP A 109 14.35 6.65 -3.19
N THR A 110 13.24 6.44 -2.47
CA THR A 110 13.28 5.97 -1.08
C THR A 110 13.87 4.55 -1.00
N ARG A 111 14.86 4.39 -0.11
CA ARG A 111 15.48 3.10 0.17
C ARG A 111 14.60 2.28 1.09
N VAL A 112 14.38 1.03 0.71
CA VAL A 112 13.56 0.08 1.46
C VAL A 112 14.26 -1.26 1.57
N THR A 113 13.86 -2.02 2.58
CA THR A 113 14.23 -3.42 2.74
C THR A 113 12.95 -4.26 2.70
N VAL A 114 13.00 -5.37 1.97
CA VAL A 114 11.95 -6.39 1.93
C VAL A 114 12.47 -7.70 2.48
N ASP A 115 11.67 -8.41 3.26
CA ASP A 115 12.03 -9.71 3.80
C ASP A 115 11.01 -10.78 3.37
N GLY A 116 11.44 -11.68 2.48
CA GLY A 116 10.61 -12.77 1.97
C GLY A 116 11.10 -14.15 2.40
N PHE A 117 10.29 -15.17 2.12
CA PHE A 117 10.57 -16.56 2.50
C PHE A 117 10.62 -17.49 1.29
N PRO A 118 11.67 -17.46 0.46
CA PRO A 118 11.78 -18.37 -0.67
C PRO A 118 11.94 -19.82 -0.21
N ARG A 119 11.44 -20.76 -1.02
CA ARG A 119 11.30 -22.20 -0.68
C ARG A 119 12.56 -22.89 -0.14
N ASN A 120 13.75 -22.37 -0.44
CA ASN A 120 15.04 -22.96 -0.06
C ASN A 120 15.80 -22.18 1.03
N ARG A 121 15.17 -21.20 1.70
CA ARG A 121 15.80 -20.36 2.72
C ARG A 121 14.92 -20.28 3.97
N SER A 122 15.15 -21.19 4.92
CA SER A 122 14.37 -21.26 6.17
C SER A 122 14.54 -20.04 7.09
N GLY A 123 15.59 -19.23 6.90
CA GLY A 123 15.80 -17.97 7.61
C GLY A 123 15.13 -16.75 6.98
N GLY A 124 14.53 -16.90 5.79
CA GLY A 124 14.15 -15.76 4.95
C GLY A 124 15.30 -15.22 4.11
N LEU A 125 14.99 -14.23 3.28
CA LEU A 125 15.93 -13.50 2.44
C LEU A 125 15.55 -12.01 2.45
N TRP A 126 16.51 -11.18 2.87
CA TRP A 126 16.41 -9.74 2.85
C TRP A 126 16.87 -9.21 1.50
N VAL A 127 16.13 -8.23 0.99
CA VAL A 127 16.41 -7.56 -0.29
C VAL A 127 16.34 -6.06 -0.07
N ASP A 128 17.47 -5.40 -0.28
CA ASP A 128 17.50 -3.95 -0.35
C ASP A 128 17.08 -3.47 -1.73
N ALA A 129 16.26 -2.44 -1.74
CA ALA A 129 15.64 -1.92 -2.94
C ALA A 129 15.35 -0.42 -2.85
N VAL A 130 14.96 0.15 -3.98
CA VAL A 130 14.64 1.56 -4.13
C VAL A 130 13.25 1.69 -4.73
N LEU A 131 12.40 2.49 -4.09
CA LEU A 131 11.08 2.85 -4.61
C LEU A 131 11.26 3.82 -5.79
N LYS A 132 10.54 3.58 -6.89
CA LYS A 132 10.57 4.47 -8.04
C LYS A 132 9.32 5.32 -8.06
N GLY A 133 8.27 4.87 -8.73
CA GLY A 133 7.04 5.63 -8.86
C GLY A 133 5.82 4.74 -8.95
N PRO A 134 4.66 5.33 -9.27
CA PRO A 134 3.45 4.58 -9.60
C PRO A 134 3.75 3.49 -10.64
N GLY A 135 3.17 2.32 -10.45
CA GLY A 135 3.37 1.17 -11.31
C GLY A 135 2.25 0.15 -11.16
N GLY A 136 2.30 -0.91 -11.98
CA GLY A 136 1.13 -1.75 -12.24
C GLY A 136 0.12 -1.01 -13.12
N HIS A 137 -0.95 -1.69 -13.58
CA HIS A 137 -2.07 -0.95 -14.16
C HIS A 137 -2.98 -0.40 -13.05
N GLY A 138 -3.60 0.75 -13.29
CA GLY A 138 -4.41 1.47 -12.30
C GLY A 138 -3.63 2.41 -11.38
N ASP A 139 -2.29 2.45 -11.46
CA ASP A 139 -1.39 3.29 -10.66
C ASP A 139 -1.55 3.11 -9.12
N GLU A 140 -2.15 1.99 -8.68
CA GLU A 140 -2.41 1.68 -7.26
C GLU A 140 -1.16 1.16 -6.53
N TRP A 141 -0.21 0.59 -7.27
CA TRP A 141 1.03 0.03 -6.75
C TRP A 141 2.22 0.95 -7.00
N VAL A 142 3.32 0.69 -6.30
CA VAL A 142 4.57 1.41 -6.46
C VAL A 142 5.65 0.45 -6.93
N GLN A 143 6.37 0.80 -7.99
CA GLN A 143 7.50 0.00 -8.47
C GLN A 143 8.66 0.01 -7.47
N ILE A 144 9.21 -1.18 -7.22
CA ILE A 144 10.38 -1.41 -6.39
C ILE A 144 11.50 -1.96 -7.30
N ASN A 145 12.66 -1.31 -7.28
CA ASN A 145 13.86 -1.76 -7.98
C ASN A 145 14.88 -2.30 -6.97
N PRO A 146 15.17 -3.61 -6.98
CA PRO A 146 16.23 -4.18 -6.15
C PRO A 146 17.60 -3.58 -6.50
N VAL A 147 18.46 -3.39 -5.50
CA VAL A 147 19.81 -2.83 -5.70
C VAL A 147 20.79 -3.90 -6.19
N ASP A 148 20.80 -5.09 -5.56
CA ASP A 148 21.72 -6.20 -5.88
C ASP A 148 21.02 -7.56 -5.77
N PHE A 149 19.92 -7.74 -6.51
CA PHE A 149 19.13 -8.97 -6.46
C PHE A 149 19.12 -9.69 -7.81
N HIS A 150 19.58 -10.94 -7.81
CA HIS A 150 19.74 -11.74 -9.03
C HIS A 150 18.88 -13.01 -9.03
N GLU A 151 18.09 -13.28 -7.99
CA GLU A 151 17.18 -14.43 -7.99
C GLU A 151 16.01 -14.16 -8.93
N ARG A 152 15.90 -14.94 -10.01
CA ARG A 152 14.85 -14.78 -11.02
C ARG A 152 13.47 -15.24 -10.58
N ASN A 153 13.35 -15.84 -9.39
CA ASN A 153 12.11 -16.41 -8.89
C ASN A 153 11.79 -15.90 -7.48
N PRO A 154 11.07 -14.78 -7.34
CA PRO A 154 10.69 -14.20 -6.05
C PRO A 154 9.55 -14.98 -5.36
N ARG A 155 9.30 -16.25 -5.69
CA ARG A 155 8.31 -17.07 -4.98
C ARG A 155 8.62 -17.09 -3.48
N GLY A 156 7.63 -16.74 -2.67
CA GLY A 156 7.79 -16.59 -1.22
C GLY A 156 7.94 -15.14 -0.73
N PHE A 157 8.06 -14.16 -1.64
CA PHE A 157 8.11 -12.73 -1.28
C PHE A 157 6.75 -12.03 -1.29
N SER A 158 5.76 -12.54 -2.04
CA SER A 158 4.42 -11.94 -2.05
C SER A 158 3.83 -11.88 -0.63
N GLY A 159 3.33 -10.71 -0.25
CA GLY A 159 2.80 -10.43 1.08
C GLY A 159 3.87 -10.02 2.11
N ALA A 160 5.15 -9.99 1.75
CA ALA A 160 6.23 -9.54 2.63
C ALA A 160 6.09 -8.06 2.95
N GLY A 161 6.43 -7.66 4.19
CA GLY A 161 6.48 -6.26 4.56
C GLY A 161 7.61 -5.50 3.86
N VAL A 162 7.31 -4.28 3.40
CA VAL A 162 8.28 -3.36 2.81
C VAL A 162 8.55 -2.23 3.81
N SER A 163 9.77 -2.17 4.34
CA SER A 163 10.13 -1.20 5.38
C SER A 163 11.11 -0.15 4.88
N GLU A 164 10.91 1.11 5.28
CA GLU A 164 11.84 2.20 5.03
C GLU A 164 13.19 1.94 5.72
N ALA A 165 14.27 2.07 4.95
CA ALA A 165 15.62 1.94 5.49
C ALA A 165 15.93 3.08 6.49
N GLY A 166 16.46 2.74 7.66
CA GLY A 166 16.85 3.69 8.70
C GLY A 166 15.77 3.97 9.74
N THR A 167 14.50 4.14 9.35
CA THR A 167 13.39 4.34 10.31
C THR A 167 12.69 3.03 10.68
N GLY A 168 12.71 2.04 9.79
CA GLY A 168 12.00 0.77 9.96
C GLY A 168 10.48 0.89 9.81
N ARG A 169 9.96 2.03 9.35
CA ARG A 169 8.52 2.24 9.12
C ARG A 169 8.04 1.30 8.03
N LEU A 170 6.94 0.59 8.29
CA LEU A 170 6.37 -0.36 7.33
C LEU A 170 5.47 0.40 6.34
N LEU A 171 5.94 0.55 5.10
CA LEU A 171 5.31 1.37 4.07
C LEU A 171 4.25 0.62 3.25
N GLY A 172 4.23 -0.71 3.32
CA GLY A 172 3.31 -1.53 2.54
C GLY A 172 3.69 -3.00 2.53
N ILE A 173 3.12 -3.74 1.59
CA ILE A 173 3.47 -5.14 1.32
C ILE A 173 3.92 -5.33 -0.12
N MET A 174 4.85 -6.26 -0.35
CA MET A 174 5.36 -6.59 -1.68
C MET A 174 4.41 -7.51 -2.44
N VAL A 175 4.24 -7.22 -3.72
CA VAL A 175 3.59 -8.08 -4.71
C VAL A 175 4.63 -8.50 -5.73
N ALA A 176 4.93 -9.79 -5.77
CA ALA A 176 5.73 -10.34 -6.86
C ALA A 176 4.83 -10.58 -8.07
N VAL A 177 5.03 -9.85 -9.16
CA VAL A 177 4.31 -10.08 -10.42
C VAL A 177 5.07 -11.14 -11.23
N TYR A 178 4.39 -12.24 -11.54
CA TYR A 178 4.95 -13.38 -12.28
C TYR A 178 4.67 -13.33 -13.79
N ASP A 179 4.12 -12.22 -14.29
CA ASP A 179 3.44 -12.17 -15.60
C ASP A 179 4.38 -12.16 -16.82
N THR A 180 5.70 -12.05 -16.61
CA THR A 180 6.67 -12.21 -17.69
C THR A 180 7.46 -13.49 -17.46
N PRO A 181 7.50 -14.43 -18.42
CA PRO A 181 8.45 -15.53 -18.38
C PRO A 181 9.85 -14.96 -18.11
N ALA A 182 10.53 -15.49 -17.09
CA ALA A 182 11.83 -15.00 -16.62
C ALA A 182 12.97 -15.05 -17.67
N ASP A 183 12.67 -15.46 -18.90
CA ASP A 183 13.56 -15.50 -20.07
C ASP A 183 13.50 -14.23 -20.93
N ARG A 184 12.51 -13.34 -20.76
CA ARG A 184 12.22 -12.25 -21.71
C ARG A 184 12.32 -10.81 -21.20
N SER A 185 12.44 -10.57 -19.89
CA SER A 185 12.68 -9.21 -19.37
C SER A 185 14.12 -9.05 -18.88
N PRO A 186 14.91 -8.12 -19.45
CA PRO A 186 16.22 -7.75 -18.90
C PRO A 186 16.10 -6.95 -17.59
N PHE A 187 14.89 -6.50 -17.22
CA PHE A 187 14.63 -5.75 -16.01
C PHE A 187 13.85 -6.59 -15.01
N PHE A 188 14.39 -6.67 -13.81
CA PHE A 188 13.78 -7.37 -12.69
C PHE A 188 13.33 -6.34 -11.65
N HIS A 189 12.03 -6.07 -11.62
CA HIS A 189 11.40 -5.17 -10.66
C HIS A 189 10.21 -5.86 -10.01
N PHE A 190 9.81 -5.31 -8.86
CA PHE A 190 8.64 -5.74 -8.12
C PHE A 190 7.68 -4.58 -7.93
N TYR A 191 6.55 -4.87 -7.28
CA TYR A 191 5.62 -3.84 -6.86
C TYR A 191 5.37 -3.91 -5.35
N MET A 192 4.99 -2.78 -4.79
CA MET A 192 4.47 -2.63 -3.43
C MET A 192 3.02 -2.17 -3.52
N ILE A 193 2.14 -2.76 -2.71
CA ILE A 193 0.87 -2.12 -2.36
C ILE A 193 1.16 -1.21 -1.16
N PRO A 194 1.16 0.13 -1.33
CA PRO A 194 1.48 1.05 -0.24
C PRO A 194 0.38 1.06 0.83
N ALA A 195 0.73 1.46 2.05
CA ALA A 195 -0.18 1.56 3.19
C ALA A 195 -1.43 2.38 2.87
N ALA A 196 -1.30 3.47 2.11
CA ALA A 196 -2.43 4.28 1.68
C ALA A 196 -3.42 3.50 0.78
N THR A 197 -2.93 2.68 -0.15
CA THR A 197 -3.78 1.80 -0.97
C THR A 197 -4.44 0.71 -0.12
N ILE A 198 -3.69 0.09 0.80
CA ILE A 198 -4.22 -0.89 1.77
C ILE A 198 -5.37 -0.27 2.57
N ALA A 199 -5.24 0.98 2.98
CA ALA A 199 -6.23 1.68 3.79
C ALA A 199 -7.57 1.86 3.05
N GLY A 200 -7.52 2.13 1.75
CA GLY A 200 -8.71 2.28 0.91
C GLY A 200 -9.47 0.96 0.71
N HIS A 201 -8.76 -0.17 0.69
CA HIS A 201 -9.36 -1.50 0.51
C HIS A 201 -9.77 -2.18 1.82
N LEU A 202 -9.06 -1.91 2.92
CA LEU A 202 -9.24 -2.57 4.22
C LEU A 202 -9.43 -1.52 5.33
N PRO A 203 -10.65 -0.96 5.48
CA PRO A 203 -10.95 0.05 6.50
C PRO A 203 -10.59 -0.38 7.93
N LEU A 204 -10.78 -1.67 8.26
CA LEU A 204 -10.40 -2.24 9.56
C LEU A 204 -8.91 -2.03 9.88
N VAL A 205 -8.03 -2.15 8.86
CA VAL A 205 -6.60 -1.88 9.02
C VAL A 205 -6.36 -0.39 9.18
N ALA A 206 -7.02 0.44 8.37
CA ALA A 206 -6.88 1.89 8.37
C ALA A 206 -7.20 2.53 9.74
N GLU A 207 -8.18 1.97 10.45
CA GLU A 207 -8.67 2.47 11.74
C GLU A 207 -7.78 2.11 12.92
N HIS A 208 -7.14 0.94 12.91
CA HIS A 208 -6.48 0.39 14.10
C HIS A 208 -4.99 0.11 13.95
N HIS A 209 -4.49 -0.03 12.72
CA HIS A 209 -3.15 -0.54 12.44
C HIS A 209 -2.34 0.36 11.51
N MET A 210 -2.63 1.66 11.52
CA MET A 210 -1.93 2.65 10.73
C MET A 210 -1.54 3.90 11.51
N THR A 211 -0.38 4.46 11.18
CA THR A 211 0.13 5.76 11.64
C THR A 211 0.43 6.66 10.45
N GLY A 212 0.91 7.88 10.70
CA GLY A 212 1.25 8.84 9.65
C GLY A 212 0.04 9.65 9.15
N PRO A 213 0.30 10.81 8.53
CA PRO A 213 -0.75 11.72 8.08
C PRO A 213 -1.50 11.13 6.87
N ARG A 214 -2.74 11.60 6.68
CA ARG A 214 -3.47 11.38 5.42
C ARG A 214 -3.00 12.42 4.41
N VAL A 215 -2.86 12.01 3.14
CA VAL A 215 -2.48 12.91 2.05
C VAL A 215 -3.50 14.03 1.88
N ILE A 216 -4.79 13.68 1.89
CA ILE A 216 -5.89 14.66 1.87
C ILE A 216 -6.41 14.86 3.30
N PRO A 217 -6.23 16.06 3.89
CA PRO A 217 -6.76 16.35 5.22
C PRO A 217 -8.30 16.39 5.19
N PRO A 218 -8.98 16.14 6.32
CA PRO A 218 -10.45 16.12 6.38
C PRO A 218 -11.12 17.38 5.82
N ARG A 219 -10.48 18.55 5.93
CA ARG A 219 -10.99 19.83 5.39
C ARG A 219 -11.05 19.88 3.87
N LEU A 220 -10.24 19.08 3.16
CA LEU A 220 -10.22 18.98 1.70
C LEU A 220 -10.94 17.71 1.20
N SER A 221 -11.56 16.97 2.11
CA SER A 221 -12.32 15.75 1.84
C SER A 221 -13.67 16.04 1.18
N VAL A 222 -14.11 15.12 0.33
CA VAL A 222 -15.52 14.96 -0.08
C VAL A 222 -16.04 13.62 0.46
N ALA A 223 -17.34 13.55 0.79
CA ALA A 223 -17.97 12.26 1.07
C ALA A 223 -18.05 11.41 -0.22
N PRO A 224 -17.95 10.07 -0.13
CA PRO A 224 -17.96 9.21 -1.33
C PRO A 224 -19.18 9.37 -2.24
N GLY A 225 -20.34 9.80 -1.70
CA GLY A 225 -21.58 10.02 -2.44
C GLY A 225 -21.62 11.28 -3.32
N ASP A 226 -20.89 12.32 -2.94
CA ASP A 226 -20.92 13.63 -3.62
C ASP A 226 -19.92 13.71 -4.78
N GLN A 227 -19.06 12.70 -4.94
CA GLN A 227 -18.08 12.60 -6.03
C GLN A 227 -18.72 12.52 -7.44
N ARG A 228 -20.05 12.33 -7.52
CA ARG A 228 -20.81 12.23 -8.78
C ARG A 228 -21.42 13.55 -9.25
N THR A 229 -21.36 14.61 -8.46
CA THR A 229 -22.10 15.86 -8.71
C THR A 229 -21.17 17.06 -8.67
N GLY A 230 -20.63 17.42 -9.84
CA GLY A 230 -19.91 18.68 -10.03
C GLY A 230 -19.30 18.72 -11.41
N ARG A 231 -19.83 19.55 -12.32
CA ARG A 231 -19.23 19.77 -13.65
C ARG A 231 -18.96 21.25 -13.92
N PRO A 232 -17.84 21.78 -13.43
CA PRO A 232 -16.99 22.64 -14.22
C PRO A 232 -15.96 21.76 -14.93
N LEU A 233 -16.31 21.29 -16.15
CA LEU A 233 -15.44 20.44 -16.99
C LEU A 233 -14.03 21.02 -17.14
N GLY A 234 -13.89 22.36 -17.20
CA GLY A 234 -12.60 23.03 -17.34
C GLY A 234 -11.68 22.87 -16.14
N LEU A 235 -12.14 23.18 -14.93
CA LEU A 235 -11.31 23.13 -13.72
C LEU A 235 -10.83 21.70 -13.44
N GLN A 236 -11.74 20.74 -13.48
CA GLN A 236 -11.40 19.33 -13.24
C GLN A 236 -10.41 18.81 -14.29
N GLN A 237 -10.57 19.20 -15.57
CA GLN A 237 -9.62 18.85 -16.63
C GLN A 237 -8.25 19.47 -16.38
N THR A 238 -8.17 20.77 -16.10
CA THR A 238 -6.90 21.47 -15.82
C THR A 238 -6.15 20.80 -14.67
N LEU A 239 -6.82 20.56 -13.55
CA LEU A 239 -6.22 19.89 -12.39
C LEU A 239 -5.81 18.45 -12.70
N THR A 240 -6.61 17.72 -13.48
CA THR A 240 -6.29 16.35 -13.88
C THR A 240 -5.04 16.29 -14.77
N CYS A 241 -4.96 17.15 -15.80
CA CYS A 241 -3.81 17.21 -16.69
C CYS A 241 -2.53 17.56 -15.92
N TRP A 242 -2.63 18.51 -14.98
CA TRP A 242 -1.51 18.90 -14.11
C TRP A 242 -1.07 17.75 -13.17
N LEU A 243 -2.01 17.13 -12.45
CA LEU A 243 -1.72 16.00 -11.55
C LEU A 243 -1.13 14.80 -12.30
N ASN A 244 -1.54 14.59 -13.55
CA ASN A 244 -1.04 13.52 -14.40
C ASN A 244 0.33 13.82 -15.03
N ALA A 245 0.87 15.02 -14.82
CA ALA A 245 2.09 15.51 -15.45
C ALA A 245 2.06 15.34 -16.98
N GLU A 246 0.96 15.74 -17.62
CA GLU A 246 0.83 15.69 -19.08
C GLU A 246 1.89 16.59 -19.75
N ALA A 247 2.24 16.30 -21.01
CA ALA A 247 3.43 16.83 -21.70
C ALA A 247 3.54 18.37 -21.74
N ASP A 248 2.42 19.08 -21.58
CA ASP A 248 2.34 20.54 -21.60
C ASP A 248 1.98 21.16 -20.23
N SER A 249 1.98 20.36 -19.16
CA SER A 249 1.73 20.84 -17.80
C SER A 249 2.95 21.54 -17.21
N TRP A 250 2.69 22.61 -16.45
CA TRP A 250 3.73 23.31 -15.70
C TRP A 250 4.06 22.58 -14.41
N ASP A 251 5.26 22.77 -13.88
CA ASP A 251 5.64 22.29 -12.55
C ASP A 251 4.73 22.89 -11.45
N ILE A 252 4.22 24.10 -11.69
CA ILE A 252 3.34 24.84 -10.78
C ILE A 252 2.10 25.30 -11.54
N GLU A 253 0.92 24.86 -11.08
CA GLU A 253 -0.37 25.31 -11.57
C GLU A 253 -1.06 26.20 -10.52
N THR A 254 -1.59 27.36 -10.94
CA THR A 254 -2.32 28.28 -10.05
C THR A 254 -3.73 28.47 -10.55
N VAL A 255 -4.71 28.12 -9.72
CA VAL A 255 -6.13 28.25 -10.03
C VAL A 255 -6.78 29.27 -9.10
N PHE A 256 -7.60 30.16 -9.66
CA PHE A 256 -8.41 31.11 -8.90
C PHE A 256 -9.86 30.65 -8.87
N LEU A 257 -10.40 30.44 -7.67
CA LEU A 257 -11.81 30.12 -7.46
C LEU A 257 -12.52 31.34 -6.89
N ARG A 258 -13.75 31.58 -7.37
CA ARG A 258 -14.59 32.63 -6.80
C ARG A 258 -15.03 32.21 -5.39
N GLU A 259 -14.97 33.14 -4.44
CA GLU A 259 -15.48 32.89 -3.09
C GLU A 259 -16.98 32.53 -3.13
N GLY A 260 -17.35 31.44 -2.48
CA GLY A 260 -18.72 30.90 -2.47
C GLY A 260 -19.12 30.11 -3.72
N ASP A 261 -18.20 29.80 -4.63
CA ASP A 261 -18.45 28.92 -5.77
C ASP A 261 -18.43 27.44 -5.34
N GLU A 262 -19.60 26.95 -4.93
CA GLU A 262 -19.78 25.58 -4.45
C GLU A 262 -19.44 24.53 -5.52
N GLU A 263 -19.75 24.79 -6.79
CA GLU A 263 -19.45 23.84 -7.89
C GLU A 263 -17.95 23.69 -8.10
N ALA A 264 -17.21 24.79 -8.05
CA ALA A 264 -15.76 24.78 -8.20
C ALA A 264 -15.06 24.15 -6.97
N ASP A 265 -15.54 24.42 -5.76
CA ASP A 265 -15.03 23.78 -4.52
C ASP A 265 -15.26 22.26 -4.55
N VAL A 266 -16.45 21.81 -4.95
CA VAL A 266 -16.74 20.37 -5.10
C VAL A 266 -15.88 19.73 -6.18
N ALA A 267 -15.66 20.40 -7.31
CA ALA A 267 -14.82 19.88 -8.39
C ALA A 267 -13.35 19.75 -7.96
N LEU A 268 -12.80 20.75 -7.27
CA LEU A 268 -11.45 20.70 -6.70
C LEU A 268 -11.32 19.49 -5.76
N ARG A 269 -12.18 19.41 -4.74
CA ARG A 269 -12.08 18.37 -3.71
C ARG A 269 -12.35 16.96 -4.27
N THR A 270 -13.24 16.85 -5.25
CA THR A 270 -13.49 15.59 -5.96
C THR A 270 -12.25 15.16 -6.73
N THR A 271 -11.61 16.08 -7.47
CA THR A 271 -10.38 15.79 -8.21
C THR A 271 -9.25 15.36 -7.27
N LEU A 272 -9.08 16.04 -6.13
CA LEU A 272 -8.10 15.66 -5.10
C LEU A 272 -8.41 14.29 -4.49
N SER A 273 -9.68 13.97 -4.26
CA SER A 273 -10.11 12.66 -3.74
C SER A 273 -9.88 11.52 -4.74
N LEU A 274 -10.05 11.78 -6.04
CA LEU A 274 -9.75 10.83 -7.12
C LEU A 274 -8.24 10.61 -7.28
N ALA A 275 -7.43 11.64 -7.01
CA ALA A 275 -5.97 11.54 -7.03
C ALA A 275 -5.41 10.80 -5.81
N ASP A 276 -6.13 10.73 -4.69
CA ASP A 276 -5.65 10.13 -3.44
C ASP A 276 -5.72 8.59 -3.46
N ARG A 277 -4.62 7.92 -3.06
CA ARG A 277 -4.56 6.45 -2.97
C ARG A 277 -5.58 5.87 -2.01
N GLU A 278 -5.82 6.52 -0.87
CA GLU A 278 -6.67 5.97 0.18
C GLU A 278 -8.17 6.14 -0.13
N ARG A 279 -8.52 7.07 -1.01
CA ARG A 279 -9.91 7.52 -1.21
C ARG A 279 -10.45 7.37 -2.60
N SER A 280 -9.57 7.22 -3.59
CA SER A 280 -10.03 7.02 -4.96
C SER A 280 -10.87 5.74 -5.00
N PRO A 281 -12.16 5.82 -5.42
CA PRO A 281 -13.03 4.67 -5.46
C PRO A 281 -12.40 3.63 -6.40
N GLY A 282 -12.39 2.35 -6.01
CA GLY A 282 -11.94 1.27 -6.89
C GLY A 282 -12.73 1.33 -8.19
N LEU A 283 -12.13 1.85 -9.25
CA LEU A 283 -12.77 1.93 -10.56
C LEU A 283 -12.74 0.53 -11.13
N SER A 284 -13.81 -0.24 -10.91
CA SER A 284 -14.09 -1.41 -11.73
C SER A 284 -13.97 -0.94 -13.19
N THR A 285 -12.95 -1.43 -13.89
CA THR A 285 -12.30 -0.86 -15.10
C THR A 285 -13.18 -0.81 -16.34
N THR A 286 -14.49 -0.93 -16.18
CA THR A 286 -15.50 -0.76 -17.23
C THR A 286 -15.80 0.70 -17.58
N ALA A 287 -15.38 1.69 -16.78
CA ALA A 287 -15.79 3.09 -16.98
C ALA A 287 -14.74 4.05 -17.59
N SER A 288 -13.43 3.72 -17.60
CA SER A 288 -12.38 4.70 -17.95
C SER A 288 -11.77 4.56 -19.36
N SER A 289 -12.15 3.54 -20.14
CA SER A 289 -11.61 3.33 -21.50
C SER A 289 -12.58 3.74 -22.62
N ARG A 290 -13.56 4.62 -22.34
CA ARG A 290 -14.34 5.25 -23.42
C ARG A 290 -13.54 6.42 -24.01
N PRO A 291 -13.19 6.41 -25.32
CA PRO A 291 -12.66 7.61 -25.95
C PRO A 291 -13.66 8.77 -25.78
N GLY A 292 -13.20 9.87 -25.18
CA GLY A 292 -14.03 11.04 -24.88
C GLY A 292 -14.74 11.04 -23.51
N GLY A 293 -14.39 10.15 -22.58
CA GLY A 293 -14.74 10.32 -21.16
C GLY A 293 -13.97 11.47 -20.51
N PRO A 294 -14.46 12.05 -19.39
CA PRO A 294 -13.68 13.03 -18.63
C PRO A 294 -12.39 12.37 -18.15
N ALA A 295 -11.26 13.06 -18.33
CA ALA A 295 -9.97 12.62 -17.79
C ALA A 295 -10.10 12.46 -16.26
N VAL A 296 -9.57 11.36 -15.72
CA VAL A 296 -9.51 11.08 -14.28
C VAL A 296 -8.05 11.19 -13.83
N PRO A 297 -7.76 11.83 -12.69
CA PRO A 297 -6.41 11.84 -12.13
C PRO A 297 -5.90 10.43 -11.87
N ARG A 298 -4.62 10.20 -12.14
CA ARG A 298 -3.92 8.97 -11.77
C ARG A 298 -3.96 8.80 -10.26
N ARG A 299 -4.22 7.58 -9.78
CA ARG A 299 -4.21 7.31 -8.35
C ARG A 299 -2.80 7.54 -7.80
N GLY A 300 -2.71 8.24 -6.67
CA GLY A 300 -1.44 8.59 -6.04
C GLY A 300 -0.62 9.65 -6.78
N SER A 301 -1.22 10.37 -7.72
CA SER A 301 -0.63 11.58 -8.32
C SER A 301 -0.51 12.73 -7.31
N ILE A 302 -1.27 12.68 -6.22
CA ILE A 302 -1.07 13.56 -5.06
C ILE A 302 -0.33 12.84 -3.95
N SER A 303 0.73 13.49 -3.47
CA SER A 303 1.51 13.04 -2.32
C SER A 303 1.21 13.86 -1.06
N LEU A 304 0.74 15.09 -1.22
CA LEU A 304 0.45 15.98 -0.10
C LEU A 304 -0.59 17.02 -0.50
N ALA A 305 -1.56 17.28 0.38
CA ALA A 305 -2.45 18.41 0.28
C ALA A 305 -2.49 19.17 1.60
N VAL A 306 -2.36 20.50 1.54
CA VAL A 306 -2.37 21.36 2.72
C VAL A 306 -3.45 22.43 2.58
N ALA A 307 -4.36 22.48 3.54
CA ALA A 307 -5.33 23.58 3.65
C ALA A 307 -4.70 24.74 4.44
N ALA A 308 -4.27 25.79 3.74
CA ALA A 308 -3.55 26.92 4.34
C ALA A 308 -4.45 28.08 4.82
N ALA A 309 -5.73 28.09 4.44
CA ALA A 309 -6.64 29.19 4.78
C ALA A 309 -6.76 29.39 6.30
N GLY A 310 -6.51 30.62 6.75
CA GLY A 310 -6.61 31.00 8.16
C GLY A 310 -5.52 30.45 9.07
N ARG A 311 -4.43 29.90 8.52
CA ARG A 311 -3.32 29.29 9.28
C ARG A 311 -2.05 30.11 9.20
N SER A 312 -1.30 30.11 10.29
CA SER A 312 0.06 30.63 10.35
C SER A 312 1.05 29.71 9.64
N ARG A 313 2.21 30.25 9.30
CA ARG A 313 3.33 29.47 8.73
C ARG A 313 3.78 28.34 9.65
N ASP A 314 3.80 28.59 10.96
CA ASP A 314 4.27 27.60 11.94
C ASP A 314 3.29 26.44 12.07
N GLU A 315 1.99 26.71 12.00
CA GLU A 315 0.96 25.67 11.92
C GLU A 315 1.06 24.84 10.63
N LEU A 316 1.46 25.45 9.51
CA LEU A 316 1.66 24.73 8.25
C LEU A 316 2.94 23.89 8.27
N ALA A 317 4.01 24.39 8.89
CA ALA A 317 5.26 23.66 9.03
C ALA A 317 5.10 22.35 9.84
N GLN A 318 4.25 22.36 10.86
CA GLN A 318 3.95 21.15 11.66
C GLN A 318 3.24 20.04 10.87
N ASP A 319 2.41 20.40 9.88
CA ASP A 319 1.74 19.41 9.01
C ASP A 319 2.71 18.80 7.99
N LEU A 320 3.71 19.58 7.57
CA LEU A 320 4.70 19.18 6.56
C LEU A 320 5.81 18.31 7.15
N ASP A 321 6.12 18.47 8.43
CA ASP A 321 7.18 17.74 9.12
C ASP A 321 6.72 17.36 10.54
N PRO A 322 5.99 16.24 10.70
CA PRO A 322 5.43 15.85 11.99
C PRO A 322 6.47 15.39 13.02
N GLU A 323 7.76 15.24 12.64
CA GLU A 323 8.87 15.00 13.57
C GLU A 323 9.72 16.27 13.73
N PRO A 324 10.05 16.70 14.97
CA PRO A 324 11.07 17.73 15.13
C PRO A 324 12.43 17.18 14.66
N PRO A 325 13.35 18.02 14.14
CA PRO A 325 14.71 17.58 13.88
C PRO A 325 15.29 17.03 15.19
N ARG A 326 15.61 15.74 15.21
CA ARG A 326 16.35 15.13 16.32
C ARG A 326 17.64 15.92 16.46
N ARG A 327 17.72 16.77 17.48
CA ARG A 327 19.00 17.37 17.88
C ARG A 327 19.92 16.21 18.18
N LEU A 328 20.92 16.01 17.33
CA LEU A 328 22.11 15.24 17.69
C LEU A 328 22.72 15.98 18.88
N THR A 329 22.40 15.53 20.09
CA THR A 329 23.15 15.91 21.28
C THR A 329 24.49 15.18 21.19
N SER A 330 25.50 15.96 20.77
CA SER A 330 26.96 15.83 20.98
C SER A 330 27.57 14.44 21.06
#